data_AF-A0A1Y6K5W2-F1
#
_entry.id   AF-A0A1Y6K5W2-F1
#
_cell.length_a   1.000
_cell.length_b   1.000
_cell.length_c   1.000
_cell.angle_alpha   90.00
_cell.angle_beta   90.00
_cell.angle_gamma   90.00
#
_symmetry.space_group_name_H-M   'P 1'
#
loop_
_entity.id
_entity.type
_entity.pdbx_description
1 polymer ?
#
loop_
_entity_poly.entity_id
_entity_poly.type
_entity_poly.pdbx_seq_one_letter_code
_entity_poly.pdbx_strand_id
1 'polypeptide(L)'
;MARSPFMRPPDDEVTYHVGDSVDVFCDHEKNGERIRDWAQGIVVQVDEKLVAVQFRTNVYLTDGWMVPDHILWFPFDSKHLRMAKKDISRPTGYQIY
;
A
#
# COMPACT_ATOMS: atom_id res chain seq x y z
N MET A 1 -12.35 9.82 45.05
CA MET A 1 -12.93 9.86 43.70
C MET A 1 -11.99 9.09 42.77
N ALA A 2 -12.37 7.88 42.36
CA ALA A 2 -11.53 7.05 41.47
C ALA A 2 -11.72 7.53 40.03
N ARG A 3 -10.64 7.95 39.39
CA ARG A 3 -10.61 8.38 37.99
C ARG A 3 -10.63 7.13 37.12
N SER A 4 -11.81 6.78 36.58
CA SER A 4 -11.92 5.68 35.62
C SER A 4 -10.97 5.91 34.44
N PRO A 5 -10.19 4.90 34.02
CA PRO A 5 -9.36 5.03 32.83
C PRO A 5 -10.27 5.15 31.61
N PHE A 6 -10.08 6.24 30.86
CA PHE A 6 -10.72 6.40 29.55
C PHE A 6 -10.11 5.35 28.60
N MET A 7 -10.85 4.27 28.34
CA MET A 7 -10.57 3.40 27.20
C MET A 7 -10.75 4.23 25.95
N ARG A 8 -9.68 4.38 25.16
CA ARG A 8 -9.82 4.92 23.80
C ARG A 8 -10.68 3.91 23.02
N PRO A 9 -11.64 4.37 22.21
CA PRO A 9 -12.30 3.50 21.25
C PRO A 9 -11.23 2.77 20.42
N PRO A 10 -11.45 1.49 20.04
CA PRO A 10 -10.57 0.82 19.09
C PRO A 10 -10.49 1.67 17.82
N ASP A 11 -9.28 1.87 17.32
CA ASP A 11 -9.00 2.60 16.08
C ASP A 11 -9.76 1.90 14.94
N ASP A 12 -10.48 2.68 14.12
CA ASP A 12 -11.26 2.17 12.98
C ASP A 12 -10.38 1.24 12.13
N GLU A 13 -10.92 0.07 11.81
CA GLU A 13 -10.29 -0.94 10.95
C GLU A 13 -9.80 -0.25 9.67
N VAL A 14 -8.48 -0.22 9.44
CA VAL A 14 -7.87 0.49 8.31
C VAL A 14 -8.46 -0.07 7.01
N THR A 15 -9.43 0.65 6.47
CA THR A 15 -10.19 0.23 5.30
C THR A 15 -9.55 0.85 4.07
N TYR A 16 -8.97 0.02 3.21
CA TYR A 16 -8.44 0.46 1.92
C TYR A 16 -9.57 0.55 0.90
N HIS A 17 -9.57 1.61 0.09
CA HIS A 17 -10.51 1.80 -1.00
C HIS A 17 -9.79 1.88 -2.34
N VAL A 18 -10.47 1.51 -3.42
CA VAL A 18 -9.95 1.68 -4.78
C VAL A 18 -9.64 3.16 -5.03
N GLY A 19 -8.42 3.44 -5.49
CA GLY A 19 -7.88 4.78 -5.70
C GLY A 19 -7.00 5.29 -4.56
N ASP A 20 -6.96 4.61 -3.41
CA ASP A 20 -6.11 5.02 -2.30
C ASP A 20 -4.63 4.87 -2.62
N SER A 21 -3.85 5.86 -2.21
CA SER A 21 -2.39 5.80 -2.24
C SER A 21 -1.86 5.06 -1.01
N VAL A 22 -1.06 4.03 -1.25
CA VAL A 22 -0.51 3.17 -0.20
C VAL A 22 1.00 3.01 -0.39
N ASP A 23 1.72 2.88 0.71
CA ASP A 23 3.11 2.44 0.68
C ASP A 23 3.16 0.95 0.99
N VAL A 24 3.91 0.21 0.18
CA VAL A 24 4.08 -1.24 0.30
C VAL A 24 5.54 -1.60 0.47
N PHE A 25 5.87 -2.41 1.47
CA PHE A 25 7.20 -2.95 1.66
C PHE A 25 7.41 -4.18 0.77
N CYS A 26 8.01 -4.00 -0.40
CA CYS A 26 8.22 -5.05 -1.38
C CYS A 26 9.53 -4.87 -2.18
N ASP A 27 9.92 -5.94 -2.88
CA ASP A 27 11.02 -5.89 -3.83
C ASP A 27 10.55 -5.13 -5.09
N HIS A 28 11.23 -4.04 -5.40
CA HIS A 28 10.92 -3.19 -6.54
C HIS A 28 12.19 -2.62 -7.16
N GLU A 29 12.04 -2.12 -8.39
CA GLU A 29 13.12 -1.43 -9.09
C GLU A 29 13.13 0.05 -8.69
N LYS A 30 14.30 0.54 -8.27
CA LYS A 30 14.56 1.96 -8.02
C LYS A 30 15.91 2.32 -8.60
N ASN A 31 15.94 3.33 -9.48
CA ASN A 31 17.16 3.74 -10.20
C ASN A 31 17.83 2.61 -11.00
N GLY A 32 17.06 1.65 -11.51
CA GLY A 32 17.57 0.50 -12.27
C GLY A 32 18.16 -0.62 -11.41
N GLU A 33 18.10 -0.51 -10.08
CA GLU A 33 18.52 -1.57 -9.16
C GLU A 33 17.30 -2.18 -8.45
N ARG A 34 17.31 -3.50 -8.27
CA ARG A 34 16.31 -4.19 -7.45
C ARG A 34 16.64 -3.96 -5.98
N ILE A 35 15.71 -3.36 -5.26
CA ILE A 35 15.82 -3.10 -3.82
C ILE A 35 14.58 -3.58 -3.08
N ARG A 36 14.71 -3.81 -1.77
CA ARG A 36 13.59 -4.13 -0.89
C ARG A 36 13.35 -2.98 0.08
N ASP A 37 12.36 -2.15 -0.22
CA ASP A 37 12.01 -0.97 0.57
C ASP A 37 10.51 -0.63 0.35
N TRP A 38 10.04 0.46 0.94
CA TRP A 38 8.71 1.00 0.71
C TRP A 38 8.57 1.57 -0.70
N ALA A 39 7.68 0.97 -1.49
CA ALA A 39 7.26 1.43 -2.79
C ALA A 39 5.85 2.03 -2.71
N GLN A 40 5.65 3.19 -3.32
CA GLN A 40 4.33 3.80 -3.42
C GLN A 40 3.52 3.12 -4.52
N GLY A 41 2.29 2.73 -4.22
CA GLY A 41 1.33 2.15 -5.15
C GLY A 41 -0.07 2.73 -4.96
N ILE A 42 -0.98 2.29 -5.83
CA ILE A 42 -2.39 2.68 -5.77
C ILE A 42 -3.23 1.42 -5.66
N VAL A 43 -4.22 1.44 -4.77
CA VAL A 43 -5.18 0.35 -4.64
C VAL A 43 -6.06 0.33 -5.88
N VAL A 44 -6.03 -0.77 -6.62
CA VAL A 44 -6.83 -0.95 -7.85
C VAL A 44 -8.01 -1.89 -7.66
N GLN A 45 -7.91 -2.80 -6.68
CA GLN A 45 -8.98 -3.72 -6.34
C GLN A 45 -8.94 -4.03 -4.84
N VAL A 46 -10.12 -4.23 -4.28
CA VAL A 46 -10.33 -4.59 -2.87
C VAL A 46 -11.32 -5.74 -2.85
N ASP A 47 -10.90 -6.88 -2.33
CA ASP A 47 -11.74 -8.05 -2.09
C ASP A 47 -12.01 -8.19 -0.57
N GLU A 48 -12.72 -9.23 -0.14
CA GLU A 48 -13.05 -9.44 1.29
C GLU A 48 -11.83 -9.70 2.19
N LYS A 49 -10.70 -10.12 1.62
CA LYS A 49 -9.49 -10.51 2.37
C LYS A 49 -8.18 -9.93 1.83
N LEU A 50 -8.18 -9.46 0.60
CA LEU A 50 -6.98 -9.02 -0.09
C LEU A 50 -7.19 -7.67 -0.74
N VAL A 51 -6.10 -6.92 -0.84
CA VAL A 51 -6.01 -5.63 -1.51
C VAL A 51 -4.99 -5.76 -2.63
N ALA A 52 -5.39 -5.44 -3.85
CA ALA A 52 -4.51 -5.39 -5.00
C ALA A 52 -3.95 -3.98 -5.15
N VAL A 53 -2.63 -3.87 -5.14
CA VAL A 53 -1.89 -2.61 -5.27
C VAL A 53 -1.13 -2.64 -6.58
N GLN A 54 -1.37 -1.64 -7.43
CA GLN A 54 -0.65 -1.43 -8.68
C GLN A 54 0.53 -0.47 -8.48
N PHE A 55 1.67 -0.82 -9.05
CA PHE A 55 2.91 -0.05 -9.01
C PHE A 55 3.25 0.52 -10.39
N ARG A 56 3.99 1.64 -10.39
CA ARG A 56 4.54 2.25 -11.62
C ARG A 56 5.92 1.71 -12.00
N THR A 57 6.57 1.01 -11.08
CA THR A 57 7.90 0.42 -11.22
C THR A 57 7.78 -1.11 -11.29
N ASN A 58 8.79 -1.76 -11.86
CA ASN A 58 8.89 -3.22 -11.82
C ASN A 58 8.88 -3.68 -10.37
N VAL A 59 8.08 -4.69 -10.06
CA VAL A 59 7.99 -5.34 -8.75
C VAL A 59 8.26 -6.82 -8.89
N TYR A 60 8.73 -7.43 -7.81
CA TYR A 60 9.20 -8.80 -7.81
C TYR A 60 8.57 -9.60 -6.67
N LEU A 61 8.28 -10.86 -6.96
CA LEU A 61 7.90 -11.85 -5.96
C LEU A 61 9.12 -12.28 -5.14
N THR A 62 8.88 -12.96 -4.02
CA THR A 62 9.93 -13.42 -3.09
C THR A 62 10.89 -14.44 -3.71
N ASP A 63 10.46 -15.17 -4.72
CA ASP A 63 11.25 -16.10 -5.53
C ASP A 63 12.04 -15.39 -6.65
N GLY A 64 11.90 -14.07 -6.77
CA GLY A 64 12.66 -13.22 -7.69
C GLY A 64 12.02 -13.03 -9.06
N TRP A 65 10.83 -13.57 -9.30
CA TRP A 65 10.11 -13.33 -10.55
C TRP A 65 9.56 -11.91 -10.60
N MET A 66 9.80 -11.24 -11.73
CA MET A 66 9.17 -9.95 -12.03
C MET A 66 7.69 -10.16 -12.33
N VAL A 67 6.83 -9.33 -11.75
CA VAL A 67 5.39 -9.42 -11.98
C VAL A 67 5.00 -8.56 -13.19
N PRO A 68 4.50 -9.14 -14.30
CA PRO A 68 4.33 -8.41 -15.56
C PRO A 68 3.20 -7.38 -15.55
N ASP A 69 2.24 -7.50 -14.64
CA ASP A 69 1.14 -6.53 -14.46
C ASP A 69 1.48 -5.42 -13.45
N HIS A 70 2.63 -5.55 -12.77
CA HIS A 70 3.04 -4.72 -11.65
C HIS A 70 1.99 -4.62 -10.53
N ILE A 71 1.23 -5.69 -10.29
CA ILE A 71 0.22 -5.75 -9.23
C ILE A 71 0.64 -6.77 -8.18
N LEU A 72 0.62 -6.36 -6.92
CA LEU A 72 0.82 -7.26 -5.79
C LEU A 72 -0.42 -7.27 -4.91
N TRP A 73 -0.75 -8.46 -4.42
CA TRP A 73 -1.89 -8.70 -3.53
C TRP A 73 -1.40 -8.83 -2.09
N PHE A 74 -2.04 -8.10 -1.19
CA PHE A 74 -1.71 -8.12 0.24
C PHE A 74 -2.95 -8.37 1.09
N PRO A 75 -2.83 -9.16 2.17
CA PRO A 75 -3.83 -9.18 3.23
C PRO A 75 -4.01 -7.79 3.85
N PHE A 76 -5.23 -7.46 4.29
CA PHE A 76 -5.53 -6.18 4.96
C PHE A 76 -4.70 -5.96 6.23
N ASP A 77 -4.41 -7.03 6.96
CA ASP A 77 -3.64 -7.03 8.21
C ASP A 77 -2.12 -7.12 7.98
N SER A 78 -1.69 -7.07 6.71
CA SER A 78 -0.27 -7.14 6.36
C SER A 78 0.48 -5.93 6.90
N LYS A 79 1.53 -6.20 7.69
CA LYS A 79 2.49 -5.18 8.15
C LYS A 79 3.28 -4.54 7.00
N HIS A 80 3.21 -5.12 5.80
CA HIS A 80 3.88 -4.61 4.62
C HIS A 80 3.02 -3.62 3.85
N LEU A 81 1.78 -3.34 4.28
CA LEU A 81 0.89 -2.38 3.65
C LEU A 81 0.57 -1.27 4.66
N ARG A 82 0.67 -0.01 4.23
CA ARG A 82 0.23 1.15 5.03
C ARG A 82 -0.35 2.23 4.13
N MET A 83 -1.22 3.07 4.67
CA MET A 83 -1.66 4.27 3.96
C MET A 83 -0.45 5.17 3.67
N ALA A 84 -0.32 5.62 2.42
CA ALA A 84 0.73 6.56 2.07
C ALA A 84 0.46 7.85 2.86
N LYS A 85 1.51 8.41 3.47
CA LYS A 85 1.40 9.77 4.00
C LYS A 85 1.05 10.67 2.82
N LYS A 86 -0.06 11.42 2.93
CA LYS A 86 -0.45 12.44 1.95
C LYS A 86 0.69 13.46 1.85
N ASP A 87 1.62 13.21 0.94
CA ASP A 87 2.63 14.18 0.60
C ASP A 87 1.92 15.23 -0.25
N ILE A 88 1.63 16.38 0.35
CA ILE A 88 0.87 17.49 -0.23
C ILE A 88 1.54 18.01 -1.53
N SER A 89 2.78 17.61 -1.81
CA SER A 89 3.59 18.14 -2.91
C SER A 89 3.54 17.35 -4.23
N ARG A 90 2.98 16.12 -4.27
CA ARG A 90 2.92 15.32 -5.49
C ARG A 90 1.51 15.28 -6.09
N PRO A 91 1.23 15.99 -7.20
CA PRO A 91 -0.02 15.83 -7.91
C PRO A 91 -0.12 14.41 -8.48
N THR A 92 -1.12 13.66 -8.04
CA THR A 92 -1.45 12.33 -8.54
C THR A 92 -1.89 12.46 -10.00
N GLY A 93 -0.94 12.37 -10.93
CA GLY A 93 -1.15 12.53 -12.37
C GLY A 93 -1.90 11.35 -13.00
N TYR A 94 -3.18 11.20 -12.67
CA TYR A 94 -4.15 10.45 -13.47
C TYR A 94 -5.18 11.46 -14.01
N GLN A 95 -4.80 12.13 -15.10
CA GLN A 95 -5.73 12.92 -15.89
C GLN A 95 -6.49 11.94 -16.77
N ILE A 96 -7.77 11.77 -16.45
CA ILE A 96 -8.74 10.98 -17.22
C ILE A 96 -8.90 11.71 -18.56
N TYR A 97 -8.54 11.05 -19.67
CA TYR A 97 -8.85 11.53 -21.02
C TYR A 97 -10.28 11.13 -21.40
#